data_AF-A0A1R4A8M5-F1
#
_entry.id   AF-A0A1R4A8M5-F1
#
_cell.length_a   1.000
_cell.length_b   1.000
_cell.length_c   1.000
_cell.angle_alpha   90.00
_cell.angle_beta   90.00
_cell.angle_gamma   90.00
#
_symmetry.space_group_name_H-M   'P 1'
#
loop_
_entity.id
_entity.type
_entity.pdbx_description
1 polymer ?
#
loop_
_entity_poly.entity_id
_entity_poly.type
_entity_poly.pdbx_seq_one_letter_code
_entity_poly.pdbx_strand_id
1 'polypeptide(L)' 'MTDKEMKKLKGKGNKFIKIKCPECGSEQITYTKGSSVVNCNICGSELAKPTGGTIMTNCEITEEF' A
#
# COMPACT_ATOMS: atom_id res chain seq x y z
N MET A 1 20.90 0.90 -5.98
CA MET A 1 20.14 0.14 -4.98
C MET A 1 18.76 0.77 -4.97
N THR A 2 17.74 0.07 -5.49
CA THR A 2 16.44 0.63 -5.89
C THR A 2 15.84 1.53 -4.81
N ASP A 3 15.71 2.81 -5.15
CA ASP A 3 14.96 3.84 -4.46
C ASP A 3 13.52 3.32 -4.27
N LYS A 4 13.17 2.91 -3.05
CA LYS A 4 11.78 2.57 -2.68
C LYS A 4 11.04 3.90 -2.47
N GLU A 5 10.62 4.53 -3.57
CA GLU A 5 9.78 5.72 -3.56
C GLU A 5 8.39 5.43 -2.95
N MET A 6 8.26 5.60 -1.63
CA MET A 6 6.97 5.56 -0.95
C MET A 6 6.06 6.70 -1.41
N LYS A 7 5.28 6.46 -2.46
CA LYS A 7 4.35 7.45 -3.03
C LYS A 7 3.12 7.60 -2.13
N LYS A 8 2.84 8.83 -1.72
CA LYS A 8 1.58 9.21 -1.06
C LYS A 8 0.44 9.05 -2.06
N LEU A 9 -0.61 8.32 -1.67
CA LEU A 9 -1.85 8.22 -2.42
C LEU A 9 -2.67 9.51 -2.27
N LYS A 10 -2.23 10.61 -2.90
CA LYS A 10 -3.00 11.86 -2.97
C LYS A 10 -4.14 11.70 -3.99
N GLY A 11 -5.40 11.73 -3.52
CA GLY A 11 -6.58 11.86 -4.38
C GLY A 11 -7.49 10.64 -4.49
N LYS A 12 -7.08 9.47 -4.00
CA LYS A 12 -7.98 8.32 -3.86
C LYS A 12 -8.68 8.42 -2.50
N GLY A 13 -9.91 8.91 -2.48
CA GLY A 13 -10.67 9.29 -1.28
C GLY A 13 -10.86 8.19 -0.21
N ASN A 14 -12.10 7.77 0.01
CA ASN A 14 -12.48 6.76 1.01
C ASN A 14 -12.73 5.42 0.29
N LYS A 15 -11.67 4.84 -0.29
CA LYS A 15 -11.79 3.68 -1.19
C LYS A 15 -10.85 2.57 -0.77
N PHE A 16 -11.21 1.34 -1.13
CA PHE A 16 -10.34 0.20 -0.93
C PHE A 16 -9.52 -0.02 -2.19
N ILE A 17 -8.22 -0.08 -2.05
CA ILE A 17 -7.32 -0.38 -3.15
C ILE A 17 -6.70 -1.75 -2.94
N LYS A 18 -6.58 -2.53 -4.00
CA LYS A 18 -5.86 -3.79 -3.97
C LYS A 18 -4.44 -3.53 -4.47
N ILE A 19 -3.47 -3.75 -3.60
CA ILE A 19 -2.04 -3.63 -3.87
C ILE A 19 -1.45 -5.00 -4.08
N LYS A 20 -0.52 -5.12 -5.03
CA LYS A 20 0.24 -6.33 -5.28
C LYS A 20 1.67 -6.17 -4.81
N CYS A 21 2.13 -7.12 -4.00
CA CYS A 21 3.51 -7.14 -3.53
C CYS A 21 4.44 -7.57 -4.69
N PRO A 22 5.47 -6.78 -5.03
CA PRO A 22 6.41 -7.13 -6.10
C PRO A 22 7.36 -8.27 -5.71
N GLU A 23 7.55 -8.54 -4.42
CA GLU A 23 8.50 -9.55 -3.94
C GLU A 23 7.88 -10.96 -3.89
N CYS A 24 6.62 -11.08 -3.47
CA CYS A 24 5.95 -12.38 -3.31
C CYS A 24 4.72 -12.57 -4.20
N GLY A 25 4.33 -11.57 -4.99
CA GLY A 25 3.14 -11.61 -5.84
C GLY A 25 1.81 -11.61 -5.09
N SER A 26 1.84 -11.45 -3.76
CA SER A 26 0.65 -11.47 -2.92
C SER A 26 -0.21 -10.24 -3.14
N GLU A 27 -1.52 -10.45 -3.22
CA GLU A 27 -2.50 -9.39 -3.34
C GLU A 27 -3.04 -9.03 -1.95
N GLN A 28 -3.09 -7.74 -1.65
CA GLN A 28 -3.58 -7.25 -0.37
C GLN A 28 -4.53 -6.07 -0.57
N ILE A 29 -5.63 -6.10 0.16
CA ILE A 29 -6.62 -5.03 0.14
C ILE A 29 -6.26 -4.04 1.24
N THR A 30 -6.01 -2.79 0.87
CA THR A 30 -5.65 -1.71 1.78
C THR A 30 -6.60 -0.52 1.61
N TYR A 31 -6.89 0.18 2.70
CA TYR A 31 -7.71 1.38 2.65
C TYR A 31 -6.86 2.64 2.47
N THR A 32 -7.28 3.54 1.58
CA THR A 32 -6.52 4.77 1.27
C THR A 32 -6.33 5.72 2.46
N LYS A 33 -7.26 5.72 3.41
CA LYS A 33 -7.17 6.44 4.69
C LYS A 33 -6.89 5.52 5.87
N GLY A 34 -5.95 4.60 5.72
CA GLY A 34 -5.43 3.81 6.83
C GLY A 34 -4.51 4.63 7.74
N SER A 35 -4.70 4.53 9.06
CA SER A 35 -3.75 4.98 10.09
C SER A 35 -2.88 3.86 10.65
N SER A 36 -2.99 2.66 10.08
CA SER A 36 -2.24 1.46 10.49
C SER A 36 -1.20 1.10 9.44
N VAL A 37 -0.07 0.55 9.90
CA VAL A 37 0.95 -0.03 9.02
C VAL A 37 0.39 -1.32 8.41
N VAL A 38 0.61 -1.50 7.10
CA VAL A 38 0.18 -2.70 6.39
C VAL A 38 1.42 -3.52 6.05
N ASN A 39 1.48 -4.71 6.65
CA ASN A 39 2.57 -5.67 6.48
C ASN A 39 2.14 -6.79 5.54
N CYS A 40 3.08 -7.30 4.76
CA CYS A 40 2.83 -8.48 3.95
C CYS A 40 2.64 -9.72 4.84
N ASN A 41 1.52 -10.43 4.71
CA ASN A 41 1.29 -11.66 5.47
C ASN A 41 2.21 -12.82 5.04
N ILE A 42 2.89 -12.69 3.89
CA ILE A 42 3.73 -13.76 3.31
C ILE A 42 5.22 -13.45 3.48
N CYS A 43 5.69 -12.25 3.12
CA CYS A 43 7.10 -11.88 3.28
C CYS A 43 7.39 -11.01 4.51
N GLY A 44 6.38 -10.51 5.21
CA GLY A 44 6.56 -9.58 6.34
C GLY A 44 6.98 -8.15 5.94
N SER A 45 7.29 -7.91 4.66
CA SER A 45 7.69 -6.59 4.17
C SER A 45 6.61 -5.53 4.41
N GLU A 46 7.04 -4.33 4.74
CA GLU A 46 6.16 -3.17 4.89
C GLU A 46 5.63 -2.74 3.51
N LEU A 47 4.36 -3.02 3.22
CA LEU A 47 3.73 -2.71 1.93
C LEU A 47 3.21 -1.27 1.89
N ALA A 48 2.61 -0.81 2.99
CA ALA A 48 2.12 0.54 3.12
C ALA A 48 2.36 1.12 4.52
N LYS A 49 2.74 2.40 4.58
CA LYS A 49 2.89 3.17 5.82
C LYS A 49 1.83 4.27 5.90
N PRO A 50 1.15 4.42 7.05
CA PRO A 50 0.22 5.51 7.26
C PRO A 50 0.98 6.82 7.48
N THR A 51 0.50 7.90 6.88
CA THR A 51 1.00 9.25 7.16
C THR A 51 -0.13 10.24 7.30
N GLY A 52 -0.37 10.69 8.54
CA GLY A 52 -1.24 11.83 8.85
C GLY A 52 -2.61 11.82 8.15
N GLY A 53 -3.25 10.66 8.02
CA GLY A 53 -4.56 10.51 7.37
C GLY A 53 -4.54 10.00 5.92
N THR A 54 -3.39 9.64 5.36
CA THR A 54 -3.28 9.00 4.04
C THR A 54 -2.18 7.95 4.06
N ILE A 55 -2.37 6.85 3.34
CA ILE A 55 -1.33 5.82 3.22
C ILE A 55 -0.33 6.14 2.11
N MET A 56 0.91 5.73 2.35
CA MET A 56 2.00 5.68 1.39
C MET A 56 2.26 4.23 1.05
N THR A 57 2.39 3.89 -0.22
CA THR A 57 2.77 2.53 -0.65
C THR A 57 3.66 2.61 -1.88
N ASN A 58 4.63 1.69 -1.95
CA ASN A 58 5.47 1.48 -3.13
C ASN A 58 5.02 0.24 -3.93
N CYS A 59 3.84 -0.30 -3.61
CA CYS A 59 3.29 -1.45 -4.31
C CYS A 59 2.46 -1.00 -5.51
N GLU A 60 2.37 -1.86 -6.51
CA GLU A 60 1.55 -1.62 -7.69
C GLU A 60 0.07 -1.83 -7.33
N ILE A 61 -0.80 -0.92 -7.76
CA ILE A 61 -2.24 -0.98 -7.47
C ILE A 61 -2.91 -1.68 -8.65
N THR A 62 -3.50 -2.85 -8.40
CA THR A 62 -4.15 -3.66 -9.43
C THR A 62 -5.63 -3.33 -9.58
N GLU A 63 -6.31 -3.03 -8.48
CA GLU A 63 -7.75 -2.72 -8.47
C GLU A 63 -8.09 -1.62 -7.46
N GLU A 64 -9.16 -0.88 -7.73
CA GLU A 64 -9.71 0.15 -6.85
C GLU A 64 -11.23 -0.04 -6.72
N PHE A 65 -11.72 -0.10 -5.49
CA PHE A 65 -13.14 -0.21 -5.13
C PHE A 65 -13.61 1.12 -4.53
#